data_AF-A0A850PNS4-F1
#
_entry.id   AF-A0A850PNS4-F1
#
_cell.length_a   1.000
_cell.length_b   1.000
_cell.length_c   1.000
_cell.angle_alpha   90.00
_cell.angle_beta   90.00
_cell.angle_gamma   90.00
#
_symmetry.space_group_name_H-M   'P 1'
#
loop_
_entity.id
_entity.type
_entity.pdbx_description
1 polymer ?
#
loop_
_entity_poly.entity_id
_entity_poly.type
_entity_poly.pdbx_seq_one_letter_code
_entity_poly.pdbx_strand_id
1 'polypeptide(L)'
;MRWYARPENAAHVLRVAPRLASWDKADHPDQVQLREYLDDTEALLAESRVDGPWALRLDVGLPVGRDLLNMADLDNYAQPLADRLKDRNLVSVWCTKRHSMQSFARIEPAQEVFPPSTAVLIARATSAPGYKQQIHAAVVGAAQLPPGPVKLELSFVVGPGRNWLNLWKETIDALDPLLGRTYPDRAWNPLDGRITELGLHVSVAPSAGYEIEVGIAATQVAKVKLPAADGPLNMSDLPATDDLLAMDERKIVYRTYGICVSKWELQDGTPIGWGVFFPHWHKTMLMSTDEARVLRDALNFVLDERRIGQPNGTPSEIP
;
A
#
# COMPACT_ATOMS: atom_id res chain seq x y z
N MET A 1 8.87 -19.88 -15.79
CA MET A 1 8.40 -18.68 -15.05
C MET A 1 9.45 -17.61 -15.14
N ARG A 2 9.07 -16.34 -15.37
CA ARG A 2 10.02 -15.22 -15.54
C ARG A 2 9.81 -14.16 -14.47
N TRP A 3 10.89 -13.60 -13.98
CA TRP A 3 10.89 -12.50 -13.03
C TRP A 3 11.53 -11.30 -13.71
N TYR A 4 11.03 -10.10 -13.42
CA TYR A 4 11.55 -8.89 -14.04
C TYR A 4 11.98 -7.89 -12.97
N ALA A 5 13.06 -7.17 -13.25
CA ALA A 5 13.56 -6.12 -12.38
C ALA A 5 12.48 -5.05 -12.14
N ARG A 6 12.62 -4.36 -11.01
CA ARG A 6 11.85 -3.16 -10.71
C ARG A 6 12.41 -1.99 -11.52
N PRO A 7 11.56 -1.21 -12.22
CA PRO A 7 12.01 0.00 -12.88
C PRO A 7 12.70 1.01 -11.97
N GLU A 8 13.89 1.45 -12.36
CA GLU A 8 14.72 2.44 -11.64
C GLU A 8 15.12 3.63 -12.51
N ASN A 9 14.60 3.73 -13.74
CA ASN A 9 14.85 4.87 -14.62
C ASN A 9 14.24 6.19 -14.10
N ALA A 10 14.42 7.27 -14.87
CA ALA A 10 13.91 8.59 -14.54
C ALA A 10 12.40 8.55 -14.25
N ALA A 11 12.00 9.15 -13.13
CA ALA A 11 10.64 9.12 -12.64
C ALA A 11 9.78 10.23 -13.25
N HIS A 12 8.57 9.90 -13.65
CA HIS A 12 7.52 10.87 -13.94
C HIS A 12 6.79 11.22 -12.64
N VAL A 13 6.83 12.48 -12.23
CA VAL A 13 6.03 12.96 -11.08
C VAL A 13 4.57 13.01 -11.49
N LEU A 14 3.71 12.33 -10.74
CA LEU A 14 2.27 12.33 -11.02
C LEU A 14 1.67 13.71 -10.68
N ARG A 15 0.88 14.26 -11.61
CA ARG A 15 0.19 15.55 -11.43
C ARG A 15 -1.10 15.40 -10.62
N VAL A 16 -1.72 14.22 -10.71
CA VAL A 16 -2.91 13.83 -9.96
C VAL A 16 -2.55 12.70 -9.02
N ALA A 17 -2.99 12.81 -7.76
CA ALA A 17 -2.72 11.79 -6.75
C ALA A 17 -3.37 10.44 -7.12
N PRO A 18 -2.66 9.31 -6.99
CA PRO A 18 -3.25 7.99 -7.20
C PRO A 18 -4.53 7.77 -6.40
N ARG A 19 -5.49 7.11 -7.02
CA ARG A 19 -6.78 6.74 -6.43
C ARG A 19 -6.94 5.23 -6.44
N LEU A 20 -7.55 4.72 -5.37
CA LEU A 20 -7.95 3.33 -5.28
C LEU A 20 -9.07 3.05 -6.28
N ALA A 21 -9.14 1.81 -6.77
CA ALA A 21 -10.34 1.29 -7.40
C ALA A 21 -11.57 1.58 -6.51
N SER A 22 -12.59 2.18 -7.11
CA SER A 22 -13.89 2.40 -6.47
C SER A 22 -14.90 1.42 -7.07
N TRP A 23 -15.83 0.96 -6.23
CA TRP A 23 -16.99 0.14 -6.63
C TRP A 23 -18.28 0.97 -6.71
N ASP A 24 -18.15 2.29 -6.55
CA ASP A 24 -19.28 3.21 -6.58
C ASP A 24 -19.79 3.40 -8.01
N LYS A 25 -20.98 4.00 -8.12
CA LYS A 25 -21.57 4.37 -9.40
C LYS A 25 -20.66 5.30 -10.19
N ALA A 26 -20.73 5.24 -11.52
CA ALA A 26 -19.82 5.95 -12.41
C ALA A 26 -19.78 7.48 -12.25
N ASP A 27 -20.82 8.08 -11.70
CA ASP A 27 -20.97 9.51 -11.38
C ASP A 27 -20.56 9.86 -9.95
N HIS A 28 -20.18 8.88 -9.13
CA HIS A 28 -19.67 9.09 -7.78
C HIS A 28 -18.34 9.87 -7.84
N PRO A 29 -18.09 10.82 -6.93
CA PRO A 29 -16.85 11.61 -6.92
C PRO A 29 -15.56 10.77 -6.93
N ASP A 30 -15.57 9.58 -6.32
CA ASP A 30 -14.40 8.71 -6.31
C ASP A 30 -14.11 8.09 -7.68
N GLN A 31 -15.15 7.76 -8.47
CA GLN A 31 -14.98 7.28 -9.85
C GLN A 31 -14.50 8.38 -10.78
N VAL A 32 -14.98 9.62 -10.58
CA VAL A 32 -14.54 10.78 -11.36
C VAL A 32 -13.06 11.04 -11.09
N GLN A 33 -12.65 11.08 -9.82
CA GLN A 33 -11.25 11.28 -9.43
C GLN A 33 -10.34 10.14 -9.88
N LEU A 34 -10.81 8.89 -9.82
CA LEU A 34 -10.07 7.74 -10.35
C LEU A 34 -9.82 7.90 -11.85
N ARG A 35 -10.84 8.30 -12.62
CA ARG A 35 -10.72 8.51 -14.05
C ARG A 35 -9.76 9.64 -14.38
N GLU A 36 -9.86 10.77 -13.68
CA GLU A 36 -8.94 11.91 -13.84
C GLU A 36 -7.48 11.50 -13.61
N TYR A 37 -7.20 10.76 -12.53
CA TYR A 37 -5.88 10.20 -12.26
C TYR A 37 -5.37 9.30 -13.41
N LEU A 38 -6.23 8.40 -13.90
CA LEU A 38 -5.86 7.46 -14.95
C LEU A 38 -5.63 8.15 -16.30
N ASP A 39 -6.51 9.08 -16.68
CA ASP A 39 -6.41 9.88 -17.90
C ASP A 39 -5.10 10.72 -17.89
N ASP A 40 -4.82 11.39 -16.77
CA ASP A 40 -3.61 12.22 -16.62
C ASP A 40 -2.33 11.38 -16.66
N THR A 41 -2.32 10.23 -16.00
CA THR A 41 -1.15 9.35 -15.92
C THR A 41 -0.86 8.69 -17.28
N GLU A 42 -1.90 8.25 -18.00
CA GLU A 42 -1.76 7.72 -19.36
C GLU A 42 -1.17 8.78 -20.31
N ALA A 43 -1.69 10.02 -20.26
CA ALA A 43 -1.16 11.12 -21.05
C ALA A 43 0.30 11.45 -20.69
N LEU A 44 0.64 11.43 -19.40
CA LEU A 44 2.00 11.67 -18.91
C LEU A 44 3.02 10.64 -19.41
N LEU A 45 2.59 9.37 -19.53
CA LEU A 45 3.44 8.26 -19.96
C LEU A 45 3.47 8.07 -21.48
N ALA A 46 2.65 8.81 -22.25
CA ALA A 46 2.48 8.59 -23.68
C ALA A 46 3.76 8.75 -24.50
N GLU A 47 4.67 9.65 -24.09
CA GLU A 47 5.95 9.90 -24.76
C GLU A 47 7.04 8.89 -24.36
N SER A 48 6.84 8.15 -23.27
CA SER A 48 7.81 7.20 -22.73
C SER A 48 7.59 5.76 -23.22
N ARG A 49 6.79 5.58 -24.28
CA ARG A 49 6.46 4.25 -24.84
C ARG A 49 7.72 3.43 -25.13
N VAL A 50 7.62 2.15 -24.83
CA VAL A 50 8.70 1.19 -24.98
C VAL A 50 8.34 0.16 -26.05
N ASP A 51 9.26 -0.11 -26.97
CA ASP A 51 9.13 -1.19 -27.94
C ASP A 51 9.40 -2.55 -27.27
N GLY A 52 8.54 -3.53 -27.52
CA GLY A 52 8.66 -4.88 -26.96
C GLY A 52 8.25 -4.96 -25.48
N PRO A 53 8.59 -6.06 -24.79
CA PRO A 53 8.18 -6.28 -23.40
C PRO A 53 8.67 -5.16 -22.47
N TRP A 54 7.77 -4.62 -21.65
CA TRP A 54 8.07 -3.51 -20.76
C TRP A 54 7.49 -3.70 -19.36
N ALA A 55 8.06 -2.96 -18.41
CA ALA A 55 7.71 -2.99 -17.00
C ALA A 55 7.20 -1.60 -16.55
N LEU A 56 6.13 -1.60 -15.77
CA LEU A 56 5.58 -0.42 -15.09
C LEU A 56 6.02 -0.43 -13.63
N ARG A 57 6.29 0.75 -13.07
CA ARG A 57 6.34 0.97 -11.63
C ARG A 57 5.51 2.18 -11.24
N LEU A 58 4.66 2.01 -10.22
CA LEU A 58 3.92 3.06 -9.55
C LEU A 58 4.41 3.19 -8.11
N ASP A 59 4.96 4.35 -7.73
CA ASP A 59 5.26 4.66 -6.33
C ASP A 59 4.17 5.58 -5.77
N VAL A 60 3.36 5.06 -4.84
CA VAL A 60 2.27 5.78 -4.20
C VAL A 60 2.78 6.53 -2.97
N GLY A 61 2.85 7.85 -3.07
CA GLY A 61 3.04 8.75 -1.94
C GLY A 61 1.75 8.93 -1.16
N LEU A 62 1.78 8.60 0.12
CA LEU A 62 0.66 8.81 1.05
C LEU A 62 1.03 9.85 2.12
N PRO A 63 0.08 10.70 2.56
CA PRO A 63 0.36 11.63 3.66
C PRO A 63 0.77 10.88 4.94
N VAL A 64 1.65 11.46 5.76
CA VAL A 64 2.13 10.91 7.04
C VAL A 64 1.00 10.54 8.01
N GLY A 65 -0.19 11.15 7.84
CA GLY A 65 -1.39 10.82 8.61
C GLY A 65 -2.08 9.51 8.22
N ARG A 66 -1.79 8.95 7.04
CA ARG A 66 -2.46 7.77 6.50
C ARG A 66 -1.72 6.50 6.88
N ASP A 67 -2.47 5.51 7.36
CA ASP A 67 -1.94 4.19 7.71
C ASP A 67 -1.48 3.45 6.43
N LEU A 68 -0.23 2.99 6.43
CA LEU A 68 0.35 2.23 5.31
C LEU A 68 0.03 0.74 5.40
N LEU A 69 -0.23 0.18 6.57
CA LEU A 69 -0.25 -1.28 6.79
C LEU A 69 -1.67 -1.85 6.94
N ASN A 70 -2.65 -1.02 7.25
CA ASN A 70 -4.05 -1.46 7.42
C ASN A 70 -5.00 -0.91 6.35
N MET A 71 -4.48 -0.10 5.41
CA MET A 71 -5.23 0.45 4.30
C MET A 71 -4.34 0.53 3.05
N ALA A 72 -4.95 0.94 1.93
CA ALA A 72 -4.26 1.30 0.70
C ALA A 72 -3.55 0.09 0.06
N ASP A 73 -4.31 -0.96 -0.21
CA ASP A 73 -3.82 -2.18 -0.87
C ASP A 73 -3.29 -1.83 -2.26
N LEU A 74 -2.11 -2.35 -2.58
CA LEU A 74 -1.35 -1.89 -3.75
C LEU A 74 -1.94 -2.36 -5.08
N ASP A 75 -2.62 -3.51 -5.09
CA ASP A 75 -3.37 -4.00 -6.24
C ASP A 75 -4.49 -3.02 -6.65
N ASN A 76 -5.16 -2.41 -5.67
CA ASN A 76 -6.22 -1.42 -5.90
C ASN A 76 -5.72 -0.11 -6.53
N TYR A 77 -4.41 0.18 -6.50
CA TYR A 77 -3.81 1.27 -7.29
C TYR A 77 -3.24 0.79 -8.61
N ALA A 78 -2.57 -0.36 -8.60
CA ALA A 78 -1.84 -0.88 -9.76
C ALA A 78 -2.78 -1.41 -10.85
N GLN A 79 -3.83 -2.14 -10.47
CA GLN A 79 -4.72 -2.80 -11.43
C GLN A 79 -5.48 -1.81 -12.32
N PRO A 80 -6.10 -0.72 -11.81
CA PRO A 80 -6.76 0.24 -12.67
C PRO A 80 -5.81 0.93 -13.66
N LEU A 81 -4.57 1.21 -13.23
CA LEU A 81 -3.56 1.81 -14.12
C LEU A 81 -3.09 0.83 -15.19
N ALA A 82 -2.79 -0.42 -14.82
CA ALA A 82 -2.41 -1.45 -15.78
C ALA A 82 -3.53 -1.76 -16.77
N ASP A 83 -4.79 -1.85 -16.30
CA ASP A 83 -5.96 -2.05 -17.16
C ASP A 83 -6.22 -0.85 -18.07
N ARG A 84 -5.91 0.37 -17.61
CA ARG A 84 -5.99 1.56 -18.44
C ARG A 84 -5.00 1.51 -19.60
N LEU A 85 -3.73 1.27 -19.29
CA LEU A 85 -2.65 1.26 -20.29
C LEU A 85 -2.80 0.10 -21.29
N LYS A 86 -3.40 -1.01 -20.85
CA LYS A 86 -3.89 -2.13 -21.66
C LYS A 86 -2.98 -2.56 -22.82
N ASP A 87 -1.70 -2.80 -22.52
CA ASP A 87 -0.72 -3.25 -23.51
C ASP A 87 -0.40 -4.74 -23.36
N ARG A 88 -0.40 -5.47 -24.48
CA ARG A 88 0.01 -6.88 -24.56
C ARG A 88 1.49 -7.10 -24.19
N ASN A 89 2.30 -6.06 -24.30
CA ASN A 89 3.72 -6.08 -23.99
C ASN A 89 4.01 -5.69 -22.52
N LEU A 90 3.00 -5.30 -21.74
CA LEU A 90 3.16 -5.10 -20.31
C LEU A 90 3.35 -6.46 -19.62
N VAL A 91 4.60 -6.78 -19.26
CA VAL A 91 4.97 -8.08 -18.69
C VAL A 91 5.30 -8.02 -17.21
N SER A 92 5.44 -6.81 -16.64
CA SER A 92 5.72 -6.62 -15.22
C SER A 92 5.09 -5.33 -14.69
N VAL A 93 4.49 -5.40 -13.51
CA VAL A 93 3.97 -4.24 -12.78
C VAL A 93 4.50 -4.26 -11.37
N TRP A 94 5.14 -3.16 -11.00
CA TRP A 94 5.59 -2.88 -9.65
C TRP A 94 4.73 -1.78 -9.05
N CYS A 95 4.39 -1.92 -7.77
CA CYS A 95 3.68 -0.90 -7.02
C CYS A 95 4.32 -0.79 -5.64
N THR A 96 4.57 0.43 -5.18
CA THR A 96 5.07 0.66 -3.81
C THR A 96 4.19 1.68 -3.12
N LYS A 97 4.19 1.67 -1.78
CA LYS A 97 3.65 2.79 -1.00
C LYS A 97 4.62 3.21 0.08
N ARG A 98 4.71 4.51 0.28
CA ARG A 98 5.48 5.13 1.36
C ARG A 98 4.81 6.42 1.79
N HIS A 99 5.21 6.94 2.95
CA HIS A 99 4.87 8.31 3.28
C HIS A 99 5.64 9.26 2.37
N SER A 100 4.92 10.03 1.57
CA SER A 100 5.48 11.05 0.68
C SER A 100 4.36 11.97 0.21
N MET A 101 4.72 13.23 -0.05
CA MET A 101 3.82 14.20 -0.67
C MET A 101 3.67 13.99 -2.18
N GLN A 102 4.55 13.20 -2.80
CA GLN A 102 4.60 12.98 -4.23
C GLN A 102 4.49 11.49 -4.56
N SER A 103 3.81 11.22 -5.68
CA SER A 103 3.72 9.90 -6.29
C SER A 103 4.41 9.92 -7.65
N PHE A 104 4.92 8.78 -8.08
CA PHE A 104 5.74 8.68 -9.27
C PHE A 104 5.32 7.49 -10.13
N ALA A 105 5.48 7.61 -11.44
CA ALA A 105 5.40 6.50 -12.38
C ALA A 105 6.72 6.35 -13.15
N ARG A 106 7.09 5.12 -13.47
CA ARG A 106 8.25 4.76 -14.30
C ARG A 106 7.85 3.66 -15.26
N ILE A 107 8.34 3.75 -16.49
CA ILE A 107 8.24 2.68 -17.49
C ILE A 107 9.59 2.46 -18.13
N GLU A 108 9.98 1.20 -18.32
CA GLU A 108 11.25 0.82 -18.95
C GLU A 108 11.12 -0.52 -19.69
N PRO A 109 12.05 -0.84 -20.62
CA PRO A 109 12.17 -2.20 -21.15
C PRO A 109 12.30 -3.23 -20.04
N ALA A 110 11.53 -4.31 -20.13
CA ALA A 110 11.51 -5.32 -19.09
C ALA A 110 12.85 -6.06 -19.06
N GLN A 111 13.55 -5.96 -17.93
CA GLN A 111 14.79 -6.70 -17.69
C GLN A 111 14.49 -7.99 -16.93
N GLU A 112 14.69 -9.14 -17.56
CA GLU A 112 14.56 -10.44 -16.88
C GLU A 112 15.67 -10.59 -15.82
N VAL A 113 15.29 -11.09 -14.64
CA VAL A 113 16.18 -11.33 -13.50
C VAL A 113 15.96 -12.73 -12.94
N PHE A 114 16.90 -13.17 -12.10
CA PHE A 114 16.69 -14.39 -11.33
C PHE A 114 15.50 -14.24 -10.39
N PRO A 115 14.82 -15.36 -10.05
CA PRO A 115 13.82 -15.35 -9.00
C PRO A 115 14.36 -14.70 -7.71
N PRO A 116 13.50 -14.05 -6.91
CA PRO A 116 13.90 -13.54 -5.61
C PRO A 116 14.64 -14.62 -4.81
N SER A 117 15.70 -14.23 -4.09
CA SER A 117 16.56 -15.16 -3.33
C SER A 117 15.84 -15.87 -2.17
N THR A 118 14.58 -15.55 -1.95
CA THR A 118 13.69 -16.06 -0.93
C THR A 118 13.06 -17.35 -1.42
N ALA A 119 12.63 -18.23 -0.52
CA ALA A 119 11.92 -19.44 -0.92
C ALA A 119 10.67 -19.08 -1.75
N VAL A 120 10.68 -19.46 -3.03
CA VAL A 120 9.55 -19.26 -3.95
C VAL A 120 8.61 -20.45 -3.80
N LEU A 121 7.37 -20.20 -3.37
CA LEU A 121 6.31 -21.20 -3.39
C LEU A 121 5.74 -21.29 -4.80
N ILE A 122 5.45 -22.50 -5.28
CA ILE A 122 4.85 -22.72 -6.60
C ILE A 122 3.43 -23.24 -6.40
N ALA A 123 2.46 -22.45 -6.85
CA ALA A 123 1.06 -22.83 -6.92
C ALA A 123 0.69 -23.19 -8.36
N ARG A 124 0.00 -24.32 -8.55
CA ARG A 124 -0.57 -24.71 -9.84
C ARG A 124 -2.08 -24.69 -9.74
N ALA A 125 -2.70 -24.01 -10.68
CA ALA A 125 -4.13 -23.81 -10.72
C ALA A 125 -4.65 -23.93 -12.15
N THR A 126 -5.96 -24.10 -12.28
CA THR A 126 -6.67 -24.05 -13.55
C THR A 126 -7.68 -22.91 -13.51
N SER A 127 -8.03 -22.37 -14.67
CA SER A 127 -8.92 -21.21 -14.77
C SER A 127 -10.42 -21.49 -14.57
N ALA A 128 -10.76 -22.39 -13.67
CA ALA A 128 -12.11 -22.88 -13.42
C ALA A 128 -12.63 -22.34 -12.07
N PRO A 129 -13.92 -22.57 -11.72
CA PRO A 129 -14.36 -22.37 -10.34
C PRO A 129 -13.42 -23.16 -9.42
N GLY A 130 -12.78 -22.50 -8.45
CA GLY A 130 -11.78 -23.13 -7.59
C GLY A 130 -10.36 -22.55 -7.67
N TYR A 131 -10.08 -21.62 -8.60
CA TYR A 131 -8.75 -21.01 -8.74
C TYR A 131 -8.18 -20.52 -7.40
N LYS A 132 -8.97 -19.72 -6.68
CA LYS A 132 -8.60 -19.16 -5.37
C LYS A 132 -8.27 -20.24 -4.34
N GLN A 133 -9.08 -21.31 -4.30
CA GLN A 133 -8.90 -22.44 -3.41
C GLN A 133 -7.62 -23.23 -3.73
N GLN A 134 -7.26 -23.36 -5.01
CA GLN A 134 -6.04 -24.04 -5.45
C GLN A 134 -4.79 -23.24 -5.05
N ILE A 135 -4.81 -21.92 -5.22
CA ILE A 135 -3.73 -21.04 -4.75
C ILE A 135 -3.59 -21.14 -3.23
N HIS A 136 -4.70 -21.05 -2.49
CA HIS A 136 -4.69 -21.17 -1.03
C HIS A 136 -4.15 -22.53 -0.56
N ALA A 137 -4.58 -23.63 -1.19
CA ALA A 137 -4.09 -24.96 -0.85
C ALA A 137 -2.57 -25.10 -1.04
N ALA A 138 -1.98 -24.40 -2.01
CA ALA A 138 -0.54 -24.42 -2.23
C ALA A 138 0.26 -23.66 -1.15
N VAL A 139 -0.36 -22.71 -0.45
CA VAL A 139 0.32 -21.85 0.55
C VAL A 139 -0.06 -22.16 2.00
N VAL A 140 -1.08 -22.99 2.26
CA VAL A 140 -1.59 -23.26 3.62
C VAL A 140 -0.54 -23.86 4.58
N GLY A 141 0.45 -24.59 4.06
CA GLY A 141 1.53 -25.18 4.86
C GLY A 141 2.72 -24.26 5.09
N ALA A 142 2.74 -23.07 4.48
CA ALA A 142 3.83 -22.12 4.64
C ALA A 142 3.71 -21.38 5.98
N ALA A 143 4.84 -21.00 6.56
CA ALA A 143 4.84 -20.19 7.78
C ALA A 143 4.28 -18.79 7.47
N GLN A 144 3.32 -18.36 8.29
CA GLN A 144 2.80 -16.99 8.22
C GLN A 144 3.94 -15.99 8.47
N LEU A 145 3.99 -14.91 7.69
CA LEU A 145 4.97 -13.86 7.84
C LEU A 145 4.76 -13.09 9.16
N PRO A 146 5.84 -12.78 9.92
CA PRO A 146 5.74 -11.98 11.14
C PRO A 146 5.11 -10.61 10.87
N PRO A 147 4.40 -9.99 11.83
CA PRO A 147 3.75 -8.70 11.63
C PRO A 147 4.69 -7.60 11.13
N GLY A 148 4.19 -6.73 10.24
CA GLY A 148 4.94 -5.62 9.66
C GLY A 148 4.86 -5.55 8.13
N PRO A 149 5.60 -4.61 7.52
CA PRO A 149 5.61 -4.39 6.07
C PRO A 149 6.11 -5.63 5.32
N VAL A 150 5.48 -5.91 4.17
CA VAL A 150 5.76 -7.07 3.33
C VAL A 150 6.15 -6.62 1.94
N LYS A 151 7.19 -7.24 1.40
CA LYS A 151 7.47 -7.29 -0.04
C LYS A 151 6.89 -8.57 -0.59
N LEU A 152 5.97 -8.45 -1.54
CA LEU A 152 5.33 -9.55 -2.25
C LEU A 152 5.66 -9.47 -3.74
N GLU A 153 6.15 -10.56 -4.32
CA GLU A 153 6.29 -10.69 -5.76
C GLU A 153 5.57 -11.95 -6.23
N LEU A 154 4.77 -11.82 -7.29
CA LEU A 154 4.02 -12.89 -7.93
C LEU A 154 4.46 -13.01 -9.39
N SER A 155 4.83 -14.21 -9.83
CA SER A 155 5.13 -14.47 -11.24
C SER A 155 4.16 -15.50 -11.83
N PHE A 156 3.39 -15.07 -12.82
CA PHE A 156 2.38 -15.85 -13.50
C PHE A 156 2.94 -16.48 -14.78
N VAL A 157 2.70 -17.78 -14.96
CA VAL A 157 2.81 -18.47 -16.24
C VAL A 157 1.39 -18.77 -16.71
N VAL A 158 1.01 -18.24 -17.87
CA VAL A 158 -0.36 -18.36 -18.39
C VAL A 158 -0.38 -18.84 -19.84
N GLY A 159 -1.48 -19.47 -20.25
CA GLY A 159 -1.76 -19.73 -21.66
C GLY A 159 -2.02 -18.45 -22.48
N PRO A 160 -1.94 -18.54 -23.82
CA PRO A 160 -2.16 -17.43 -24.72
C PRO A 160 -3.58 -16.86 -24.59
N GLY A 161 -3.73 -15.54 -24.77
CA GLY A 161 -5.03 -14.85 -24.78
C GLY A 161 -5.65 -14.61 -23.39
N ARG A 162 -4.97 -15.01 -22.31
CA ARG A 162 -5.45 -14.75 -20.95
C ARG A 162 -5.17 -13.30 -20.54
N ASN A 163 -6.20 -12.61 -20.03
CA ASN A 163 -5.99 -11.38 -19.28
C ASN A 163 -5.45 -11.73 -17.89
N TRP A 164 -4.14 -11.60 -17.72
CA TRP A 164 -3.45 -11.92 -16.47
C TRP A 164 -3.77 -10.94 -15.33
N LEU A 165 -4.23 -9.71 -15.65
CA LEU A 165 -4.65 -8.73 -14.64
C LEU A 165 -5.81 -9.25 -13.78
N ASN A 166 -6.71 -10.04 -14.38
CA ASN A 166 -7.84 -10.64 -13.66
C ASN A 166 -7.43 -11.70 -12.62
N LEU A 167 -6.18 -12.16 -12.65
CA LEU A 167 -5.66 -13.14 -11.70
C LEU A 167 -5.15 -12.49 -10.41
N TRP A 168 -4.78 -11.20 -10.45
CA TRP A 168 -4.04 -10.55 -9.37
C TRP A 168 -4.81 -10.59 -8.05
N LYS A 169 -6.03 -10.04 -8.06
CA LYS A 169 -6.86 -9.94 -6.86
C LYS A 169 -7.18 -11.31 -6.28
N GLU A 170 -7.65 -12.23 -7.11
CA GLU A 170 -7.96 -13.60 -6.66
C GLU A 170 -6.74 -14.33 -6.10
N THR A 171 -5.55 -14.08 -6.65
CA THR A 171 -4.30 -14.64 -6.12
C THR A 171 -3.98 -14.05 -4.76
N ILE A 172 -3.97 -12.72 -4.63
CA ILE A 172 -3.62 -12.01 -3.40
C ILE A 172 -4.60 -12.37 -2.28
N ASP A 173 -5.90 -12.35 -2.57
CA ASP A 173 -6.95 -12.74 -1.62
C ASP A 173 -6.77 -14.18 -1.11
N ALA A 174 -6.14 -15.07 -1.88
CA ALA A 174 -5.86 -16.45 -1.48
C ALA A 174 -4.63 -16.60 -0.57
N LEU A 175 -3.84 -15.54 -0.35
CA LEU A 175 -2.60 -15.55 0.44
C LEU A 175 -2.81 -15.28 1.92
N ASP A 176 -4.04 -15.39 2.41
CA ASP A 176 -4.33 -15.22 3.83
C ASP A 176 -3.53 -16.15 4.78
N PRO A 177 -3.07 -17.36 4.38
CA PRO A 177 -2.19 -18.16 5.24
C PRO A 177 -0.78 -17.55 5.39
N LEU A 178 -0.31 -16.80 4.39
CA LEU A 178 1.00 -16.15 4.40
C LEU A 178 0.94 -14.79 5.09
N LEU A 179 -0.08 -13.99 4.79
CA LEU A 179 -0.18 -12.60 5.24
C LEU A 179 -0.90 -12.47 6.59
N GLY A 180 -1.63 -13.51 7.01
CA GLY A 180 -2.62 -13.45 8.08
C GLY A 180 -3.98 -12.95 7.57
N ARG A 181 -5.00 -13.03 8.42
CA ARG A 181 -6.38 -12.65 8.09
C ARG A 181 -6.82 -11.39 8.83
N THR A 182 -7.57 -10.54 8.13
CA THR A 182 -8.24 -9.37 8.71
C THR A 182 -9.37 -9.79 9.66
N TYR A 183 -10.13 -10.81 9.27
CA TYR A 183 -11.24 -11.36 10.06
C TYR A 183 -11.04 -12.88 10.23
N PRO A 184 -11.00 -13.41 11.46
CA PRO A 184 -10.78 -14.84 11.70
C PRO A 184 -11.85 -15.75 11.05
N ASP A 185 -13.07 -15.25 10.91
CA ASP A 185 -14.26 -15.95 10.43
C ASP A 185 -14.55 -15.75 8.94
N ARG A 186 -13.83 -14.86 8.25
CA ARG A 186 -14.02 -14.59 6.82
C ARG A 186 -12.79 -14.98 6.03
N ALA A 187 -12.92 -16.04 5.23
CA ALA A 187 -11.92 -16.41 4.24
C ALA A 187 -11.75 -15.29 3.22
N TRP A 188 -10.61 -15.28 2.52
CA TRP A 188 -10.35 -14.38 1.37
C TRP A 188 -10.19 -12.91 1.74
N ASN A 189 -9.80 -12.64 2.99
CA ASN A 189 -9.54 -11.30 3.50
C ASN A 189 -8.14 -11.27 4.14
N PRO A 190 -7.07 -11.41 3.33
CA PRO A 190 -5.71 -11.35 3.84
C PRO A 190 -5.43 -9.97 4.46
N LEU A 191 -4.38 -9.88 5.28
CA LEU A 191 -3.79 -8.61 5.70
C LEU A 191 -2.89 -8.05 4.58
N ASP A 192 -3.43 -7.92 3.37
CA ASP A 192 -2.75 -7.43 2.17
C ASP A 192 -2.41 -5.93 2.21
N GLY A 193 -3.09 -5.16 3.07
CA GLY A 193 -2.67 -3.82 3.47
C GLY A 193 -1.20 -3.77 3.94
N ARG A 194 -0.64 -4.87 4.46
CA ARG A 194 0.76 -4.94 4.89
C ARG A 194 1.76 -4.89 3.74
N ILE A 195 1.34 -5.16 2.50
CA ILE A 195 2.21 -5.20 1.35
C ILE A 195 2.62 -3.77 1.00
N THR A 196 3.89 -3.41 1.20
CA THR A 196 4.43 -2.08 0.88
C THR A 196 5.21 -2.05 -0.42
N GLU A 197 5.59 -3.23 -0.92
CA GLU A 197 6.22 -3.43 -2.22
C GLU A 197 5.56 -4.64 -2.89
N LEU A 198 4.95 -4.42 -4.05
CA LEU A 198 4.26 -5.43 -4.84
C LEU A 198 4.92 -5.53 -6.22
N GLY A 199 5.37 -6.72 -6.61
CA GLY A 199 5.81 -7.06 -7.96
C GLY A 199 4.90 -8.11 -8.58
N LEU A 200 4.47 -7.89 -9.82
CA LEU A 200 3.55 -8.77 -10.55
C LEU A 200 4.13 -9.01 -11.94
N HIS A 201 4.45 -10.24 -12.28
CA HIS A 201 5.15 -10.60 -13.51
C HIS A 201 4.33 -11.60 -14.32
N VAL A 202 4.41 -11.55 -15.65
CA VAL A 202 3.78 -12.55 -16.51
C VAL A 202 4.73 -13.10 -17.57
N SER A 203 4.58 -14.38 -17.84
CA SER A 203 5.15 -15.06 -19.00
C SER A 203 4.08 -15.92 -19.66
N VAL A 204 4.04 -15.90 -20.99
CA VAL A 204 3.07 -16.69 -21.77
C VAL A 204 3.72 -18.01 -22.18
N ALA A 205 3.11 -19.12 -21.80
CA ALA A 205 3.47 -20.46 -22.23
C ALA A 205 2.45 -20.95 -23.26
N PRO A 206 2.81 -21.09 -24.56
CA PRO A 206 1.87 -21.49 -25.60
C PRO A 206 1.17 -22.83 -25.33
N SER A 207 1.83 -23.75 -24.63
CA SER A 207 1.31 -25.08 -24.29
C SER A 207 0.45 -25.13 -23.03
N ALA A 208 0.36 -24.05 -22.24
CA ALA A 208 -0.30 -24.10 -20.93
C ALA A 208 -1.84 -24.21 -21.04
N GLY A 209 -2.45 -23.84 -22.17
CA GLY A 209 -3.91 -23.89 -22.30
C GLY A 209 -4.62 -23.10 -21.19
N TYR A 210 -5.34 -23.81 -20.31
CA TYR A 210 -6.05 -23.23 -19.14
C TYR A 210 -5.27 -23.33 -17.83
N GLU A 211 -4.09 -23.94 -17.84
CA GLU A 211 -3.20 -24.05 -16.69
C GLU A 211 -2.59 -22.68 -16.37
N ILE A 212 -2.44 -22.45 -15.06
CA ILE A 212 -1.83 -21.27 -14.49
C ILE A 212 -0.82 -21.76 -13.47
N GLU A 213 0.44 -21.38 -13.63
CA GLU A 213 1.45 -21.55 -12.58
C GLU A 213 1.75 -20.18 -11.97
N VAL A 214 1.81 -20.10 -10.65
CA VAL A 214 2.11 -18.87 -9.91
C VAL A 214 3.29 -19.13 -8.99
N GLY A 215 4.35 -18.36 -9.16
CA GLY A 215 5.47 -18.29 -8.23
C GLY A 215 5.20 -17.19 -7.24
N ILE A 216 5.33 -17.49 -5.96
CA ILE A 216 4.98 -16.60 -4.86
C ILE A 216 6.24 -16.42 -4.01
N ALA A 217 6.77 -15.21 -4.01
CA ALA A 217 7.89 -14.81 -3.17
C ALA A 217 7.42 -13.73 -2.21
N ALA A 218 7.53 -13.97 -0.90
CA ALA A 218 7.06 -13.02 0.10
C ALA A 218 8.07 -12.91 1.25
N THR A 219 8.39 -11.68 1.63
CA THR A 219 9.29 -11.41 2.75
C THR A 219 8.82 -10.24 3.59
N GLN A 220 9.17 -10.27 4.87
CA GLN A 220 9.07 -9.08 5.71
C GLN A 220 10.16 -8.10 5.31
N VAL A 221 9.79 -6.83 5.07
CA VAL A 221 10.77 -5.77 4.88
C VAL A 221 11.39 -5.48 6.23
N ALA A 222 12.70 -5.73 6.37
CA ALA A 222 13.41 -5.47 7.60
C ALA A 222 13.30 -3.98 7.94
N LYS A 223 12.96 -3.66 9.19
CA LYS A 223 13.23 -2.31 9.70
C LYS A 223 14.74 -2.11 9.61
N VAL A 224 15.19 -1.09 8.87
CA VAL A 224 16.57 -0.64 8.99
C VAL A 224 16.79 -0.27 10.45
N LYS A 225 17.55 -1.10 11.16
CA LYS A 225 18.00 -0.77 12.51
C LYS A 225 19.13 0.23 12.32
N LEU A 226 18.86 1.50 12.52
CA LEU A 226 19.93 2.50 12.59
C LEU A 226 20.97 2.00 13.61
N PRO A 227 22.28 2.05 13.30
CA PRO A 227 23.30 1.71 14.27
C PRO A 227 23.08 2.58 15.52
N ALA A 228 23.21 1.96 16.69
CA ALA A 228 23.21 2.71 17.95
C ALA A 228 24.27 3.82 17.84
N ALA A 229 23.87 5.05 18.16
CA ALA A 229 24.73 6.22 18.09
C ALA A 229 25.80 6.18 19.20
N ASP A 230 26.79 5.30 19.04
CA ASP A 230 27.99 5.24 19.89
C ASP A 230 29.22 5.50 19.02
N GLY A 231 29.41 6.76 18.62
CA GLY A 231 30.64 7.24 17.98
C GLY A 231 30.46 8.53 17.16
N PRO A 232 31.48 9.40 17.06
CA PRO A 232 31.39 10.61 16.26
C PRO A 232 31.25 10.25 14.76
N LEU A 233 30.20 10.77 14.12
CA LEU A 233 29.88 10.56 12.71
C LEU A 233 30.97 11.13 11.79
N ASN A 234 31.50 10.28 10.91
CA ASN A 234 32.43 10.68 9.85
C ASN A 234 31.61 11.14 8.63
N MET A 235 31.87 12.34 8.08
CA MET A 235 31.08 12.92 6.99
C MET A 235 31.07 12.08 5.69
N SER A 236 31.98 11.12 5.54
CA SER A 236 32.05 10.19 4.42
C SER A 236 31.09 9.00 4.51
N ASP A 237 30.46 8.78 5.66
CA ASP A 237 29.56 7.64 5.92
C ASP A 237 28.07 8.01 5.81
N LEU A 238 27.77 9.24 5.37
CA LEU A 238 26.40 9.70 5.13
C LEU A 238 25.91 9.18 3.76
N PRO A 239 24.75 8.48 3.68
CA PRO A 239 24.13 8.16 2.42
C PRO A 239 23.71 9.44 1.67
N ALA A 240 23.58 9.33 0.35
CA ALA A 240 23.22 10.43 -0.53
C ALA A 240 21.93 11.14 -0.04
N THR A 241 21.87 12.45 -0.30
CA THR A 241 20.94 13.45 0.26
C THR A 241 19.43 13.17 0.16
N ASP A 242 19.00 12.10 -0.50
CA ASP A 242 17.59 11.68 -0.53
C ASP A 242 17.15 10.91 0.74
N ASP A 243 18.08 10.47 1.59
CA ASP A 243 17.78 9.77 2.87
C ASP A 243 17.58 10.72 4.07
N LEU A 244 17.75 12.04 3.90
CA LEU A 244 17.71 13.01 5.00
C LEU A 244 16.31 13.41 5.50
N LEU A 245 15.24 12.86 4.92
CA LEU A 245 13.85 13.12 5.37
C LEU A 245 13.28 12.04 6.30
N ALA A 246 14.09 11.05 6.70
CA ALA A 246 13.75 10.14 7.78
C ALA A 246 14.18 10.71 9.15
N MET A 247 13.59 11.84 9.57
CA MET A 247 13.70 12.25 10.96
C MET A 247 12.82 11.33 11.83
N ASP A 248 13.39 10.82 12.92
CA ASP A 248 12.76 9.87 13.83
C ASP A 248 11.74 10.60 14.73
N GLU A 249 10.54 10.80 14.18
CA GLU A 249 9.44 11.51 14.83
C GLU A 249 8.63 10.59 15.75
N ARG A 250 8.40 11.01 17.00
CA ARG A 250 7.34 10.40 17.83
C ARG A 250 6.03 11.12 17.57
N LYS A 251 5.01 10.36 17.15
CA LYS A 251 3.63 10.84 16.99
C LYS A 251 2.77 10.40 18.18
N ILE A 252 2.35 11.36 19.00
CA ILE A 252 1.36 11.12 20.07
C ILE A 252 -0.02 11.51 19.53
N VAL A 253 -0.97 10.57 19.51
CA VAL A 253 -2.32 10.78 18.96
C VAL A 253 -3.36 10.80 20.07
N TYR A 254 -4.05 11.92 20.23
CA TYR A 254 -5.24 12.05 21.06
C TYR A 254 -6.48 11.92 20.16
N ARG A 255 -7.41 11.02 20.49
CA ARG A 255 -8.67 10.83 19.75
C ARG A 255 -9.85 11.15 20.64
N THR A 256 -10.73 12.02 20.17
CA THR A 256 -12.01 12.32 20.85
C THR A 256 -13.04 12.76 19.81
N TYR A 257 -14.23 12.13 19.79
CA TYR A 257 -15.31 12.42 18.83
C TYR A 257 -14.88 12.48 17.34
N GLY A 258 -13.95 11.60 16.95
CA GLY A 258 -13.39 11.54 15.60
C GLY A 258 -12.32 12.60 15.29
N ILE A 259 -12.13 13.60 16.15
CA ILE A 259 -11.04 14.56 16.04
C ILE A 259 -9.74 13.89 16.49
N CYS A 260 -8.72 13.94 15.64
CA CYS A 260 -7.38 13.45 15.95
C CYS A 260 -6.43 14.63 16.12
N VAL A 261 -5.84 14.78 17.29
CA VAL A 261 -4.73 15.73 17.54
C VAL A 261 -3.44 14.92 17.58
N SER A 262 -2.50 15.25 16.71
CA SER A 262 -1.17 14.64 16.67
C SER A 262 -0.12 15.65 17.12
N LYS A 263 0.69 15.26 18.10
CA LYS A 263 1.93 15.96 18.45
C LYS A 263 3.09 15.31 17.71
N TRP A 264 3.94 16.12 17.11
CA TRP A 264 5.23 15.69 16.58
C TRP A 264 6.32 16.16 17.54
N GLU A 265 7.16 15.22 17.98
CA GLU A 265 8.28 15.47 18.89
C GLU A 265 9.58 14.88 18.32
N LEU A 266 10.69 15.57 18.57
CA LEU A 266 12.02 14.96 18.51
C LEU A 266 12.16 13.91 19.62
N GLN A 267 13.14 13.01 19.51
CA GLN A 267 13.37 11.96 20.53
C GLN A 267 13.61 12.50 21.95
N ASP A 268 14.14 13.72 22.08
CA ASP A 268 14.36 14.39 23.36
C ASP A 268 13.06 14.99 23.97
N GLY A 269 11.92 14.85 23.30
CA GLY A 269 10.62 15.37 23.72
C GLY A 269 10.33 16.80 23.26
N THR A 270 11.24 17.42 22.50
CA THR A 270 11.03 18.78 21.97
C THR A 270 9.89 18.77 20.95
N PRO A 271 8.82 19.56 21.16
CA PRO A 271 7.73 19.64 20.20
C PRO A 271 8.17 20.38 18.93
N ILE A 272 8.02 19.73 17.79
CA ILE A 272 8.30 20.30 16.46
C ILE A 272 7.04 20.80 15.77
N GLY A 273 5.87 20.36 16.21
CA GLY A 273 4.59 20.90 15.75
C GLY A 273 3.40 20.11 16.25
N TRP A 274 2.22 20.62 15.92
CA TRP A 274 0.95 19.97 16.22
C TRP A 274 0.06 19.95 14.98
N GLY A 275 -0.67 18.86 14.81
CA GLY A 275 -1.63 18.66 13.74
C GLY A 275 -3.00 18.34 14.30
N VAL A 276 -4.06 18.91 13.73
CA VAL A 276 -5.44 18.47 13.97
C VAL A 276 -6.06 17.95 12.69
N PHE A 277 -6.77 16.83 12.81
CA PHE A 277 -7.58 16.25 11.77
C PHE A 277 -9.02 16.16 12.23
N PHE A 278 -9.94 16.63 11.39
CA PHE A 278 -11.38 16.48 11.56
C PHE A 278 -11.89 15.44 10.55
N PRO A 279 -12.81 14.53 10.94
CA PRO A 279 -13.30 13.45 10.06
C PRO A 279 -13.81 13.88 8.68
N HIS A 280 -14.30 15.10 8.58
CA HIS A 280 -14.89 15.65 7.36
C HIS A 280 -13.93 16.57 6.58
N TRP A 281 -12.68 16.69 7.01
CA TRP A 281 -11.69 17.55 6.38
C TRP A 281 -10.59 16.73 5.73
N HIS A 282 -10.31 17.00 4.45
CA HIS A 282 -9.28 16.28 3.67
C HIS A 282 -7.84 16.74 3.95
N LYS A 283 -7.64 17.66 4.90
CA LYS A 283 -6.32 18.22 5.25
C LYS A 283 -6.15 18.28 6.77
N THR A 284 -4.95 17.94 7.23
CA THR A 284 -4.50 18.21 8.59
C THR A 284 -4.14 19.69 8.69
N MET A 285 -4.71 20.40 9.67
CA MET A 285 -4.26 21.76 9.98
C MET A 285 -3.05 21.70 10.90
N LEU A 286 -1.99 22.40 10.51
CA LEU A 286 -0.86 22.67 11.38
C LEU A 286 -1.24 23.76 12.37
N MET A 287 -0.82 23.59 13.62
CA MET A 287 -1.07 24.55 14.69
C MET A 287 0.18 24.72 15.55
N SER A 288 0.32 25.91 16.11
CA SER A 288 1.30 26.22 17.14
C SER A 288 1.00 25.44 18.42
N THR A 289 2.00 25.35 19.31
CA THR A 289 1.84 24.73 20.62
C THR A 289 0.75 25.41 21.47
N ASP A 290 0.58 26.73 21.34
CA ASP A 290 -0.44 27.46 22.10
C ASP A 290 -1.85 27.19 21.54
N GLU A 291 -2.03 27.15 20.22
CA GLU A 291 -3.30 26.76 19.59
C GLU A 291 -3.70 25.31 19.93
N ALA A 292 -2.73 24.39 19.94
CA ALA A 292 -2.96 23.01 20.35
C ALA A 292 -3.39 22.90 21.82
N ARG A 293 -2.81 23.74 22.69
CA ARG A 293 -3.19 23.81 24.11
C ARG A 293 -4.62 24.31 24.27
N VAL A 294 -4.98 25.40 23.58
CA VAL A 294 -6.35 25.95 23.59
C VAL A 294 -7.36 24.92 23.08
N LEU A 295 -7.06 24.22 21.98
CA LEU A 295 -7.95 23.18 21.44
C LEU A 295 -8.14 22.02 22.42
N ARG A 296 -7.05 21.52 23.01
CA ARG A 296 -7.10 20.46 24.02
C ARG A 296 -7.97 20.89 25.22
N ASP A 297 -7.77 22.10 25.71
CA ASP A 297 -8.51 22.61 26.87
C ASP A 297 -10.00 22.80 26.54
N ALA A 298 -10.33 23.25 25.33
CA ALA A 298 -11.71 23.33 24.84
C ALA A 298 -12.36 21.94 24.69
N LEU A 299 -11.63 20.95 24.17
CA LEU A 299 -12.14 19.58 24.05
C LEU A 299 -12.38 18.95 25.43
N ASN A 300 -11.52 19.21 26.41
CA ASN A 300 -11.70 18.76 27.78
C ASN A 300 -12.87 19.47 28.48
N PHE A 301 -13.07 20.77 28.23
CA PHE A 301 -14.19 21.54 28.76
C PHE A 301 -15.55 20.98 28.28
N VAL A 302 -15.66 20.60 27.00
CA VAL A 302 -16.86 19.95 26.43
C VAL A 302 -17.14 18.58 27.06
N LEU A 303 -16.10 17.88 27.52
CA LEU A 303 -16.24 16.59 28.23
C LEU A 303 -16.76 16.79 29.66
N ASP A 304 -16.37 17.87 30.34
CA ASP A 304 -16.84 18.18 31.70
C ASP A 304 -18.27 18.74 31.73
N GLU A 305 -18.67 19.62 30.79
CA GLU A 305 -20.07 20.11 30.74
C GLU A 305 -21.09 19.01 30.45
N ARG A 306 -20.73 17.99 29.66
CA ARG A 306 -21.60 16.83 29.43
C ARG A 306 -21.71 15.89 30.62
N ARG A 307 -20.76 15.95 31.55
CA ARG A 307 -20.82 15.23 32.84
C ARG A 307 -21.80 15.90 33.80
N ILE A 308 -21.99 17.22 33.69
CA ILE A 308 -22.94 18.00 34.49
C ILE A 308 -24.36 17.91 33.90
N GLY A 309 -24.49 17.55 32.61
CA GLY A 309 -25.77 17.49 31.89
C GLY A 309 -26.53 16.15 31.90
N GLN A 310 -26.07 15.11 32.61
CA GLN A 310 -26.91 13.92 32.84
C GLN A 310 -27.77 14.12 34.09
N PRO A 311 -29.11 14.25 33.97
CA PRO A 311 -29.96 14.18 35.15
C PRO A 311 -29.86 12.76 35.71
N ASN A 312 -29.63 12.67 37.02
CA ASN A 312 -29.63 11.42 37.79
C ASN A 312 -30.87 10.59 37.47
N GLY A 313 -30.76 9.64 36.54
CA GLY A 313 -31.77 8.65 36.24
C GLY A 313 -31.68 7.53 37.28
N THR A 314 -32.66 7.47 38.16
CA THR A 314 -32.94 6.37 39.09
C THR A 314 -32.93 5.00 38.40
N PRO A 315 -32.53 3.93 39.13
CA PRO A 315 -32.49 2.57 38.59
C PRO A 315 -33.92 2.03 38.45
N SER A 316 -34.28 1.57 37.25
CA SER A 316 -35.51 0.80 37.01
C SER A 316 -35.16 -0.67 36.94
N GLU A 317 -35.74 -1.43 37.86
CA GLU A 317 -35.84 -2.90 37.83
C GLU A 317 -36.73 -3.36 36.64
N ILE A 318 -36.25 -4.37 35.90
CA ILE A 318 -36.86 -5.66 35.46
C ILE A 318 -38.35 -5.64 35.02
N PRO A 319 -38.77 -6.31 33.91
CA PRO A 319 -38.31 -7.63 33.43
C PRO A 319 -37.77 -7.73 32.01
#